data_AF-A0A971PXK6-F1
#
_entry.id   AF-A0A971PXK6-F1
#
_cell.length_a   1.000
_cell.length_b   1.000
_cell.length_c   1.000
_cell.angle_alpha   90.00
_cell.angle_beta   90.00
_cell.angle_gamma   90.00
#
_symmetry.space_group_name_H-M   'P 1'
#
loop_
_entity.id
_entity.type
_entity.pdbx_description
1 polymer ?
#
loop_
_entity_poly.entity_id
_entity_poly.type
_entity_poly.pdbx_seq_one_letter_code
_entity_poly.pdbx_strand_id
1 'polypeptide(L)'
;MGEAIRPSADLRNHYSEISKQCKESRDAVIITVNGRGDTAVLGLQDYYQMKSELELLRTLAEADDDVKNGRLAPMQNSFDDLRASLLERKNG
;
A
#
# COMPACT_ATOMS: atom_id res chain seq x y z
N MET A 1 12.24 17.39 11.03
CA MET A 1 11.26 16.31 10.79
C MET A 1 12.05 15.02 10.82
N GLY A 2 11.82 14.19 11.82
CA GLY A 2 12.49 12.92 11.99
C GLY A 2 11.53 11.97 12.66
N GLU A 3 11.55 10.72 12.23
CA GLU A 3 10.72 9.66 12.80
C GLU A 3 11.03 9.53 14.29
N ALA A 4 9.99 9.41 15.12
CA ALA A 4 10.22 9.22 16.55
C ALA A 4 10.77 7.82 16.79
N ILE A 5 11.85 7.72 17.56
CA ILE A 5 12.52 6.47 17.88
C ILE A 5 12.21 6.10 19.33
N ARG A 6 11.68 4.90 19.56
CA ARG A 6 11.30 4.40 20.89
C ARG A 6 11.84 2.98 21.15
N PRO A 7 12.13 2.60 22.40
CA PRO A 7 12.49 1.21 22.73
C PRO A 7 11.29 0.27 22.65
N SER A 8 11.51 -1.01 22.39
CA SER A 8 10.44 -2.03 22.29
C SER A 8 9.58 -2.16 23.55
N ALA A 9 10.10 -1.82 24.73
CA ALA A 9 9.32 -1.77 25.97
C ALA A 9 8.14 -0.78 25.91
N ASP A 10 8.25 0.28 25.11
CA ASP A 10 7.19 1.28 24.98
C ASP A 10 5.97 0.76 24.23
N LEU A 11 6.11 -0.29 23.41
CA LEU A 11 4.96 -0.92 22.75
C LEU A 11 3.92 -1.41 23.76
N ARG A 12 4.36 -1.90 24.92
CA ARG A 12 3.46 -2.31 26.00
C ARG A 12 3.08 -1.15 26.91
N ASN A 13 4.07 -0.33 27.28
CA ASN A 13 3.91 0.66 28.35
C ASN A 13 3.27 1.97 27.88
N HIS A 14 3.47 2.34 26.61
CA HIS A 14 3.11 3.64 26.05
C HIS A 14 2.35 3.50 24.71
N TYR A 15 1.67 2.36 24.49
CA TYR A 15 0.94 2.09 23.25
C TYR A 15 0.00 3.20 22.82
N SER A 16 -0.81 3.73 23.75
CA SER A 16 -1.82 4.75 23.43
C SER A 16 -1.18 6.04 22.91
N GLU A 17 -0.01 6.41 23.43
CA GLU A 17 0.74 7.57 22.96
C GLU A 17 1.33 7.31 21.57
N ILE A 18 1.94 6.14 21.35
CA ILE A 18 2.46 5.73 20.04
C ILE A 18 1.33 5.74 18.99
N SER A 19 0.19 5.13 19.32
CA SER A 19 -0.97 5.06 18.43
C SER A 19 -1.52 6.44 18.09
N LYS A 20 -1.59 7.35 19.08
CA LYS A 20 -2.00 8.74 18.88
C LYS A 20 -1.00 9.47 17.97
N GLN A 21 0.29 9.31 18.24
CA GLN A 21 1.36 9.93 17.47
C GLN A 21 1.30 9.52 16.00
N CYS A 22 1.23 8.22 15.69
CA CYS A 22 1.12 7.74 14.31
C CYS A 22 -0.10 8.33 13.59
N LYS A 23 -1.25 8.45 14.27
CA LYS A 23 -2.49 8.97 13.66
C LYS A 23 -2.47 10.48 13.44
N GLU A 24 -1.92 11.24 14.38
CA GLU A 24 -1.94 12.71 14.33
C GLU A 24 -0.83 13.30 13.47
N SER A 25 0.39 12.76 13.62
CA SER A 25 1.54 13.22 12.82
C SER A 25 1.54 12.64 11.41
N ARG A 26 0.88 11.49 11.21
CA ARG A 26 0.98 10.67 9.99
C ARG A 26 2.41 10.19 9.69
N ASP A 27 3.29 10.22 10.69
CA ASP A 27 4.66 9.71 10.61
C ASP A 27 4.79 8.34 11.27
N ALA A 28 5.77 7.57 10.81
CA ALA A 28 6.14 6.31 11.44
C ALA A 28 6.82 6.54 12.81
N VAL A 29 6.56 5.63 13.73
CA VAL A 29 7.37 5.50 14.96
C VAL A 29 8.28 4.29 14.80
N ILE A 30 9.59 4.51 14.88
CA ILE A 30 10.59 3.45 14.79
C ILE A 30 10.82 2.85 16.16
N ILE A 31 10.60 1.56 16.28
CA ILE A 31 10.86 0.76 17.46
C ILE A 31 12.27 0.18 17.37
N THR A 32 12.97 0.25 18.49
CA THR A 32 14.33 -0.27 18.63
C THR A 32 14.41 -1.43 19.61
N VAL A 33 15.31 -2.37 19.30
CA VAL A 33 15.71 -3.46 20.20
C VAL A 33 17.22 -3.35 20.39
N ASN A 34 17.68 -3.23 21.64
CA ASN A 34 19.10 -3.03 21.97
C ASN A 34 19.75 -1.86 21.20
N GLY A 35 19.02 -0.77 21.02
CA GLY A 35 19.49 0.45 20.35
C GLY A 35 19.53 0.38 18.82
N ARG A 36 19.05 -0.71 18.20
CA ARG A 36 18.95 -0.85 16.74
C ARG A 36 17.50 -0.76 16.28
N GLY A 37 17.25 -0.04 15.20
CA GLY A 37 15.93 -0.02 14.54
C GLY A 37 15.53 -1.43 14.14
N ASP A 38 14.29 -1.79 14.44
CA ASP A 38 13.77 -3.16 14.29
C ASP A 38 12.41 -3.16 13.57
N THR A 39 11.46 -2.37 14.07
CA THR A 39 10.08 -2.35 13.57
C THR A 39 9.59 -0.92 13.37
N ALA A 40 8.84 -0.64 12.31
CA ALA A 40 8.11 0.63 12.15
C ALA A 40 6.63 0.44 12.51
N VAL A 41 6.09 1.35 13.33
CA VAL A 41 4.66 1.39 13.65
C VAL A 41 4.02 2.52 12.85
N LEU A 42 2.96 2.18 12.12
CA LEU A 42 2.20 3.10 11.26
C LEU A 42 0.76 3.21 11.72
N GLY A 43 0.13 4.34 11.42
CA GLY A 43 -1.32 4.46 11.46
C GLY A 43 -1.94 3.49 10.45
N LEU A 44 -3.10 2.90 10.79
CA LEU A 44 -3.76 1.93 9.91
C LEU A 44 -4.11 2.53 8.53
N GLN A 45 -4.54 3.79 8.50
CA GLN A 45 -4.83 4.50 7.26
C GLN A 45 -3.57 4.72 6.42
N ASP A 46 -2.45 5.10 7.04
CA ASP A 46 -1.19 5.33 6.33
C ASP A 46 -0.61 4.02 5.79
N TYR A 47 -0.76 2.91 6.53
CA TYR A 47 -0.43 1.57 6.03
C TYR A 47 -1.23 1.22 4.77
N TYR A 48 -2.55 1.44 4.78
CA TYR A 48 -3.38 1.17 3.60
C TYR A 48 -3.02 2.10 2.44
N GLN A 49 -2.76 3.37 2.69
CA GLN A 49 -2.34 4.31 1.67
C GLN A 49 -1.02 3.88 1.02
N MET A 50 -0.01 3.53 1.83
CA MET A 50 1.28 3.04 1.35
C MET A 50 1.10 1.77 0.51
N LYS A 51 0.26 0.82 0.96
CA LYS A 51 -0.04 -0.39 0.20
C LYS A 51 -0.69 -0.07 -1.14
N SER A 52 -1.70 0.80 -1.16
CA SER A 52 -2.39 1.21 -2.40
C SER A 52 -1.46 1.92 -3.38
N GLU A 53 -0.56 2.77 -2.88
CA GLU A 53 0.44 3.45 -3.70
C GLU A 53 1.43 2.47 -4.34
N LEU A 54 1.92 1.50 -3.57
CA LEU A 54 2.80 0.45 -4.10
C LEU A 54 2.11 -0.41 -5.18
N GLU A 55 0.85 -0.79 -4.99
CA GLU A 55 0.11 -1.52 -6.02
C GLU A 55 -0.08 -0.67 -7.29
N LEU A 56 -0.43 0.61 -7.14
CA LEU A 56 -0.55 1.51 -8.28
C LEU A 56 0.76 1.65 -9.05
N LEU A 57 1.88 1.83 -8.35
CA LEU A 57 3.21 1.93 -8.98
C LEU A 57 3.58 0.65 -9.73
N ARG A 58 3.24 -0.54 -9.20
CA ARG A 58 3.43 -1.81 -9.91
C ARG A 58 2.59 -1.88 -11.17
N THR A 59 1.31 -1.56 -11.09
CA THR A 59 0.41 -1.54 -12.26
C THR A 59 0.90 -0.56 -13.33
N LEU A 60 1.39 0.62 -12.93
CA LEU A 60 1.96 1.59 -13.87
C LEU A 60 3.25 1.07 -14.51
N ALA A 61 4.13 0.45 -13.73
CA ALA A 61 5.38 -0.13 -14.26
C ALA A 61 5.12 -1.26 -15.26
N GLU A 62 4.12 -2.11 -15.01
CA GLU A 62 3.67 -3.15 -15.94
C GLU A 62 3.09 -2.53 -17.23
N ALA A 63 2.22 -1.54 -17.10
CA ALA A 63 1.65 -0.84 -18.25
C ALA A 63 2.72 -0.13 -19.11
N ASP A 64 3.71 0.50 -18.47
CA ASP A 64 4.85 1.11 -19.15
C ASP A 64 5.69 0.08 -19.92
N ASP A 65 5.87 -1.12 -19.38
CA ASP A 65 6.55 -2.22 -20.07
C ASP A 65 5.73 -2.75 -21.26
N ASP A 66 4.40 -2.85 -21.11
CA ASP A 66 3.50 -3.22 -22.21
C ASP A 66 3.58 -2.23 -23.38
N VAL A 67 3.58 -0.92 -23.08
CA VAL A 67 3.76 0.14 -24.08
C VAL A 67 5.10 -0.01 -24.79
N LYS A 68 6.20 -0.18 -24.05
CA LYS A 68 7.56 -0.29 -24.62
C LYS A 68 7.69 -1.49 -25.56
N ASN A 69 7.02 -2.60 -25.24
CA ASN A 69 7.08 -3.83 -26.01
C ASN A 69 5.95 -3.96 -27.04
N GLY A 70 5.12 -2.92 -27.22
CA GLY A 70 4.01 -2.93 -28.17
C GLY A 70 2.89 -3.92 -27.83
N ARG A 71 2.79 -4.37 -26.57
CA ARG A 71 1.72 -5.26 -26.07
C ARG A 71 0.45 -4.45 -25.79
N LEU A 72 -0.03 -3.77 -26.82
CA LEU A 72 -1.18 -2.88 -26.76
C LEU A 72 -2.33 -3.46 -27.58
N ALA A 73 -3.55 -3.21 -27.11
CA ALA A 73 -4.77 -3.52 -27.86
C ALA A 73 -5.69 -2.28 -27.85
N PRO A 74 -6.51 -2.08 -28.90
CA PRO A 74 -7.57 -1.08 -28.86
C PRO A 74 -8.50 -1.34 -27.68
N MET A 75 -8.84 -0.29 -26.92
CA MET A 75 -9.75 -0.41 -25.77
C MET A 75 -11.09 -1.06 -26.12
N GLN A 76 -11.55 -0.89 -27.37
CA GLN A 76 -12.82 -1.48 -27.82
C GLN A 76 -12.83 -3.00 -27.68
N ASN A 77 -11.70 -3.66 -27.97
CA ASN A 77 -11.57 -5.12 -27.85
C ASN A 77 -11.85 -5.56 -26.41
N SER A 78 -11.25 -4.88 -25.43
CA SER A 78 -11.48 -5.19 -24.00
C SER A 78 -12.94 -5.00 -23.59
N PHE A 79 -13.61 -3.95 -24.06
CA PHE A 79 -15.04 -3.75 -23.77
C PHE A 79 -15.92 -4.82 -24.41
N ASP A 80 -15.57 -5.28 -25.61
CA ASP A 80 -16.31 -6.32 -26.31
C ASP A 80 -16.14 -7.67 -25.60
N ASP A 81 -14.92 -8.02 -25.18
CA ASP A 81 -14.62 -9.22 -24.38
C ASP A 81 -15.36 -9.22 -23.03
N LEU A 82 -15.39 -8.07 -22.34
CA LEU A 82 -16.13 -7.90 -21.09
C LEU A 82 -17.63 -8.08 -21.29
N ARG A 83 -18.22 -7.49 -22.34
CA ARG A 83 -19.65 -7.65 -22.65
C ARG A 83 -19.98 -9.10 -22.97
N ALA A 84 -19.16 -9.78 -23.77
CA ALA A 84 -19.34 -11.21 -24.09
C ALA A 84 -19.35 -12.05 -22.80
N SER A 85 -18.36 -11.84 -21.93
CA SER A 85 -18.24 -12.56 -20.65
C SER A 85 -19.45 -12.35 -19.72
N LEU A 86 -20.03 -11.14 -19.70
CA LEU A 86 -21.23 -10.85 -18.89
C LEU A 86 -22.49 -11.51 -19.46
N LEU A 87 -22.62 -11.58 -20.79
CA LEU A 87 -23.75 -12.24 -21.45
C LEU A 87 -23.73 -13.76 -21.22
N GLU A 88 -22.56 -14.38 -21.27
CA GLU A 88 -22.40 -15.81 -20.97
C GLU A 88 -22.85 -16.15 -19.54
N ARG A 89 -22.46 -15.34 -18.54
CA ARG A 89 -22.88 -15.53 -17.14
C ARG A 89 -24.37 -15.34 -16.90
N LYS A 90 -25.06 -14.61 -17.76
CA LYS A 90 -26.51 -14.40 -17.66
C LYS A 90 -27.30 -15.59 -18.24
N ASN A 91 -26.70 -16.31 -19.18
CA ASN A 91 -27.36 -17.37 -19.93
C ASN A 91 -27.04 -18.78 -19.43
N GLY A 92 -26.13 -18.93 -18.46
CA GLY A 92 -25.84 -20.18 -17.75
C GLY A 92 -26.36 -20.13 -16.32
#